data_AF-A0A7W4E273-F1
#
_entry.id   AF-A0A7W4E273-F1
#
_cell.length_a   1.000
_cell.length_b   1.000
_cell.length_c   1.000
_cell.angle_alpha   90.00
_cell.angle_beta   90.00
_cell.angle_gamma   90.00
#
_symmetry.space_group_name_H-M   'P 1'
#
loop_
_entity.id
_entity.type
_entity.pdbx_description
1 polymer ?
#
loop_
_entity_poly.entity_id
_entity_poly.type
_entity_poly.pdbx_seq_one_letter_code
_entity_poly.pdbx_strand_id
1 'polypeptide(L)'
;MEYPISLDTALQIVGSLKVRAIKDLKNVKTEKEEALINQKIDMYLQEERMLYGADDLSRLSVMDKVVNFYSPLIKRLNGFA
;
A
#
# COMPACT_ATOMS: atom_id res chain seq x y z
N MET A 1 4.04 21.50 0.87
CA MET A 1 2.73 20.85 0.91
C MET A 1 2.74 19.96 2.14
N GLU A 2 1.94 20.27 3.15
CA GLU A 2 1.88 19.45 4.37
C GLU A 2 0.84 18.35 4.16
N TYR A 3 1.27 17.10 4.27
CA TYR A 3 0.34 15.97 4.23
C TYR A 3 -0.24 15.74 5.63
N PRO A 4 -1.51 15.33 5.73
CA PRO A 4 -2.16 15.06 7.01
C PRO A 4 -1.57 13.84 7.75
N ILE A 5 -0.65 13.10 7.13
CA ILE A 5 0.01 11.93 7.71
C ILE A 5 1.53 12.03 7.54
N SER A 6 2.27 11.44 8.48
CA SER A 6 3.73 11.36 8.41
C SER A 6 4.18 10.29 7.41
N LEU A 7 5.44 10.38 6.97
CA LEU A 7 6.07 9.36 6.12
C LEU A 7 6.05 7.98 6.78
N ASP A 8 6.29 7.91 8.09
CA ASP A 8 6.23 6.67 8.86
C ASP A 8 4.83 6.04 8.82
N THR A 9 3.78 6.85 9.04
CA THR A 9 2.40 6.38 8.91
C THR A 9 2.09 5.89 7.49
N ALA A 10 2.63 6.57 6.47
CA ALA A 10 2.45 6.14 5.09
C ALA A 10 3.09 4.77 4.82
N LEU A 11 4.32 4.56 5.32
CA LEU A 11 5.02 3.28 5.25
C LEU A 11 4.26 2.17 5.99
N GLN A 12 3.74 2.44 7.19
CA GLN A 12 2.94 1.47 7.94
C GLN A 12 1.67 1.06 7.18
N ILE A 13 1.01 2.01 6.51
CA ILE A 13 -0.19 1.76 5.70
C ILE A 13 0.15 0.85 4.51
N VAL A 14 1.15 1.21 3.70
CA VAL A 14 1.57 0.41 2.54
C VAL A 14 2.03 -0.99 2.98
N GLY A 15 2.84 -1.08 4.05
CA GLY A 15 3.29 -2.34 4.61
C GLY A 15 2.14 -3.24 5.09
N SER A 16 1.11 -2.65 5.71
CA SER A 16 -0.09 -3.38 6.13
C SER A 16 -0.85 -3.97 4.94
N LEU A 17 -0.99 -3.22 3.84
CA LEU A 17 -1.63 -3.69 2.61
C LEU A 17 -0.83 -4.82 1.96
N LYS A 18 0.50 -4.70 1.92
CA LYS A 18 1.40 -5.75 1.42
C LYS A 18 1.25 -7.05 2.21
N VAL A 19 1.31 -6.98 3.54
CA VAL A 19 1.15 -8.17 4.41
C VAL A 19 -0.21 -8.81 4.19
N ARG A 20 -1.27 -8.01 4.00
CA ARG A 20 -2.60 -8.53 3.68
C ARG A 20 -2.63 -9.25 2.33
N ALA A 21 -2.08 -8.65 1.28
CA ALA A 21 -1.98 -9.29 -0.03
C ALA A 21 -1.19 -10.60 0.02
N ILE A 22 -0.10 -10.67 0.80
CA ILE A 22 0.64 -11.92 1.02
C ILE A 22 -0.21 -12.98 1.75
N LYS A 23 -1.07 -12.57 2.69
CA LYS A 23 -2.01 -13.50 3.34
C LYS A 23 -3.09 -13.98 2.36
N ASP A 24 -3.59 -13.10 1.49
CA ASP A 24 -4.54 -13.46 0.44
C ASP A 24 -3.91 -14.48 -0.53
N LEU A 25 -2.63 -14.30 -0.91
CA LEU A 25 -1.87 -15.22 -1.76
C LEU A 25 -1.90 -16.67 -1.24
N LYS A 26 -1.78 -16.85 0.08
CA LYS A 26 -1.81 -18.19 0.70
C LYS A 26 -3.15 -18.91 0.59
N ASN A 27 -4.22 -18.19 0.27
CA ASN A 27 -5.59 -18.70 0.18
C ASN A 27 -6.09 -18.82 -1.27
N VAL A 28 -5.24 -18.47 -2.25
CA VAL A 28 -5.58 -18.52 -3.67
C VAL A 28 -5.61 -19.96 -4.17
N LYS A 29 -6.55 -20.24 -5.07
CA LYS A 29 -6.74 -21.56 -5.70
C LYS A 29 -6.48 -21.58 -7.20
N THR A 30 -6.25 -20.42 -7.81
CA THR A 30 -6.06 -20.29 -9.27
C THR A 30 -4.82 -19.48 -9.62
N GLU A 31 -4.09 -19.90 -10.66
CA GLU A 31 -2.88 -19.23 -11.14
C GLU A 31 -3.15 -17.77 -11.55
N LYS A 32 -4.36 -17.49 -12.08
CA LYS A 32 -4.76 -16.14 -12.47
C LYS A 32 -4.88 -15.20 -11.27
N GLU A 33 -5.52 -15.64 -10.19
CA GLU A 33 -5.61 -14.82 -8.98
C GLU A 33 -4.27 -14.68 -8.28
N GLU A 34 -3.43 -15.71 -8.36
CA GLU A 34 -2.08 -15.70 -7.81
C GLU A 34 -1.23 -14.62 -8.52
N ALA A 35 -1.28 -14.58 -9.85
CA ALA A 35 -0.60 -13.56 -10.65
C ALA A 35 -1.08 -12.13 -10.30
N LEU A 36 -2.39 -11.94 -10.12
CA LEU A 36 -2.95 -10.63 -9.75
C LEU A 36 -2.51 -10.19 -8.35
N ILE A 37 -2.45 -11.12 -7.40
CA ILE A 37 -2.02 -10.81 -6.03
C ILE A 37 -0.51 -10.55 -5.99
N ASN A 38 0.28 -11.32 -6.72
CA ASN A 38 1.72 -11.06 -6.86
C ASN A 38 2.01 -9.70 -7.49
N GLN A 39 1.23 -9.30 -8.50
CA GLN A 39 1.33 -7.95 -9.07
C GLN A 39 1.03 -6.85 -8.04
N LYS A 40 0.02 -7.04 -7.18
CA LYS A 40 -0.29 -6.11 -6.09
C LYS A 40 0.85 -6.03 -5.07
N ILE A 41 1.44 -7.17 -4.71
CA ILE A 41 2.57 -7.23 -3.78
C ILE A 41 3.76 -6.47 -4.34
N ASP A 42 4.10 -6.67 -5.62
CA ASP A 42 5.18 -5.94 -6.28
C ASP A 42 4.90 -4.43 -6.31
N MET A 43 3.67 -4.02 -6.64
CA MET A 43 3.27 -2.61 -6.58
C MET A 43 3.50 -2.02 -5.18
N TYR A 44 3.09 -2.68 -4.11
CA TYR A 44 3.32 -2.18 -2.74
C TYR A 44 4.81 -2.12 -2.38
N LEU A 45 5.63 -3.07 -2.86
CA LEU A 45 7.08 -3.03 -2.67
C LEU A 45 7.73 -1.85 -3.40
N GLN A 46 7.29 -1.54 -4.61
CA GLN A 46 7.75 -0.35 -5.33
C GLN A 46 7.33 0.92 -4.61
N GLU A 47 6.10 1.00 -4.13
CA GLU A 47 5.59 2.15 -3.36
C GLU A 47 6.37 2.36 -2.06
N GLU A 48 6.72 1.30 -1.31
CA GLU A 48 7.61 1.40 -0.15
C GLU A 48 9.00 1.95 -0.55
N ARG A 49 9.58 1.45 -1.65
CA ARG A 49 10.87 1.95 -2.14
C ARG A 49 10.81 3.42 -2.55
N MET A 50 9.71 3.85 -3.17
CA MET A 50 9.48 5.25 -3.52
C MET A 50 9.33 6.13 -2.28
N LEU A 51 8.69 5.63 -1.22
CA LEU A 51 8.57 6.34 0.06
C LEU A 51 9.94 6.52 0.75
N TYR A 52 10.80 5.51 0.70
CA TYR A 52 12.18 5.60 1.18
C TYR A 52 13.15 6.30 0.22
N GLY A 53 12.72 6.55 -1.02
CA GLY A 53 13.55 7.07 -2.08
C GLY A 53 13.93 8.54 -1.90
N ALA A 54 15.00 8.93 -2.59
CA ALA A 54 15.45 10.33 -2.66
C ALA A 54 14.67 11.15 -3.71
N ASP A 55 13.83 10.52 -4.53
CA ASP A 55 12.99 11.22 -5.51
C ASP A 55 11.72 11.75 -4.84
N ASP A 56 11.72 13.07 -4.60
CA ASP A 56 10.62 13.74 -3.91
C ASP A 56 9.30 13.64 -4.68
N LEU A 57 9.30 13.68 -6.01
CA LEU A 57 8.07 13.61 -6.81
C LEU A 57 7.39 12.25 -6.68
N SER A 58 8.14 11.16 -6.80
CA SER A 58 7.63 9.81 -6.59
C SER A 58 7.13 9.62 -5.15
N ARG A 59 7.89 10.13 -4.17
CA ARG A 59 7.48 10.07 -2.75
C ARG A 59 6.17 10.81 -2.52
N LEU A 60 6.03 12.03 -3.03
CA LEU A 60 4.82 12.86 -2.89
C LEU A 60 3.62 12.19 -3.58
N SER A 61 3.80 11.59 -4.75
CA SER A 61 2.77 10.84 -5.46
C SER A 61 2.24 9.66 -4.63
N VAL A 62 3.14 8.88 -4.02
CA VAL A 62 2.74 7.78 -3.14
C VAL A 62 2.08 8.30 -1.86
N MET A 63 2.58 9.38 -1.26
CA MET A 63 1.93 10.00 -0.09
C MET A 63 0.50 10.46 -0.40
N ASP A 64 0.25 11.07 -1.56
CA ASP A 64 -1.08 11.47 -1.99
C ASP A 64 -2.01 10.26 -2.14
N LYS A 65 -1.54 9.20 -2.80
CA LYS A 65 -2.28 7.94 -2.93
C LYS A 65 -2.59 7.31 -1.56
N VAL A 66 -1.65 7.37 -0.61
CA VAL A 66 -1.87 6.83 0.73
C VAL A 66 -2.96 7.61 1.47
N VAL A 67 -2.93 8.94 1.40
CA VAL A 67 -3.92 9.80 2.07
C VAL A 67 -5.30 9.62 1.46
N ASN A 68 -5.39 9.69 0.12
CA ASN A 68 -6.68 9.75 -0.57
C ASN A 68 -7.31 8.37 -0.79
N PHE A 69 -6.51 7.31 -0.92
CA PHE A 69 -6.99 5.99 -1.29
C PHE A 69 -6.75 4.92 -0.22
N TYR A 70 -5.51 4.75 0.26
CA TYR A 70 -5.21 3.66 1.20
C TYR A 70 -5.69 3.91 2.62
N SER A 71 -5.64 5.15 3.11
CA SER A 71 -6.11 5.48 4.46
C SER A 71 -7.61 5.21 4.63
N PRO A 72 -8.50 5.68 3.73
CA PRO A 72 -9.92 5.30 3.80
C PRO A 72 -10.16 3.80 3.61
N LEU A 73 -9.38 3.16 2.72
CA LEU A 73 -9.48 1.71 2.49
C LEU A 73 -9.18 0.94 3.78
N ILE A 74 -8.08 1.23 4.47
CA ILE A 74 -7.73 0.57 5.73
C ILE A 74 -8.78 0.82 6.80
N LYS A 75 -9.30 2.05 6.93
CA LYS A 75 -10.39 2.34 7.88
C LYS A 75 -11.61 1.45 7.64
N ARG A 76 -12.07 1.34 6.38
CA ARG A 76 -13.17 0.45 5.99
C ARG A 76 -12.86 -1.01 6.27
N LEU A 77 -11.64 -1.45 5.93
CA LEU A 77 -11.19 -2.83 6.13
C LEU A 77 -11.09 -3.23 7.61
N ASN A 78 -10.83 -2.27 8.50
CA ASN A 78 -10.76 -2.46 9.95
C ASN A 78 -12.11 -2.21 10.64
N GLY A 79 -13.18 -1.91 9.90
CA GLY A 79 -14.52 -1.67 10.46
C GLY A 79 -14.72 -0.31 11.12
N PHE A 80 -13.80 0.65 10.92
CA PHE A 80 -14.01 2.05 11.30
C PHE A 80 -14.82 2.73 10.20
N ALA A 81 -16.14 2.72 10.36
CA ALA A 81 -17.10 3.43 9.51
C ALA A 81 -17.12 4.93 9.84
#